data_AF-A0A8H5I374-F1
#
_entry.id   AF-A0A8H5I374-F1
#
_cell.length_a   1.000
_cell.length_b   1.000
_cell.length_c   1.000
_cell.angle_alpha   90.00
_cell.angle_beta   90.00
_cell.angle_gamma   90.00
#
_symmetry.space_group_name_H-M   'P 1'
#
loop_
_entity.id
_entity.type
_entity.pdbx_description
1 polymer ?
#
loop_
_entity_poly.entity_id
_entity_poly.type
_entity_poly.pdbx_seq_one_letter_code
_entity_poly.pdbx_strand_id
1 'polypeptide(L)'
;MNRSIDPRHKSADTAAYHDLIRKLDRIFAEEGNSRVIEHIRSLAVTDKHPFQTPNSLLPTEDARERRDFALAIQVYIRTDSSQKDFQLRGEQMAAIMSIPREQLLPGGHLSPVGLPPTEVLNFKDKLESIWPFSLHCKYHYPFCDSGLLTLYEVLQALDKKEHRDQSSRSTASNKSSLPGSTDQREKEDSEAKYPKKKVYRNKKEKEKCKERDSDMCVMMKTADPDVCHILPFTFNDTLDNAKKTENVFYGVASIMGQEFFERLRGQAADMSNLGATDRAWNMICLNPQLHRWWSKAYFGLQCLGIEHDEHNMATLTIQFRWMPKIRRRVYERVKVSGRGNHWLHVKKAIDLFHRKEDPAPTSQEQEQ
;
A
#
# COMPACT_ATOMS: atom_id res chain seq x y z
N MET A 1 1.36 40.21 -14.66
CA MET A 1 1.38 40.90 -13.34
C MET A 1 1.99 39.95 -12.32
N ASN A 2 3.30 40.10 -12.08
CA ASN A 2 4.05 39.31 -11.09
C ASN A 2 3.72 39.83 -9.69
N ARG A 3 3.14 38.99 -8.82
CA ARG A 3 3.16 39.21 -7.38
C ARG A 3 4.28 38.36 -6.79
N SER A 4 5.34 39.04 -6.38
CA SER A 4 6.41 38.52 -5.53
C SER A 4 5.80 38.05 -4.21
N ILE A 5 6.09 36.82 -3.81
CA ILE A 5 5.72 36.27 -2.50
C ILE A 5 6.83 36.67 -1.52
N ASP A 6 6.43 37.36 -0.46
CA ASP A 6 7.29 37.90 0.60
C ASP A 6 8.03 36.77 1.36
N PRO A 7 9.38 36.80 1.47
CA PRO A 7 10.16 35.82 2.23
C PRO A 7 9.85 35.77 3.73
N ARG A 8 9.14 36.77 4.28
CA ARG A 8 8.86 36.89 5.72
C ARG A 8 7.85 35.88 6.26
N HIS A 9 7.18 35.11 5.42
CA HIS A 9 6.25 34.07 5.90
C HIS A 9 6.91 32.75 6.31
N LYS A 10 8.19 32.51 5.97
CA LYS A 10 8.90 31.26 6.36
C LYS A 10 9.55 31.31 7.76
N SER A 11 9.66 32.48 8.40
CA SER A 11 10.27 32.60 9.74
C SER A 11 9.26 32.64 10.88
N ALA A 12 7.96 32.65 10.58
CA ALA A 12 6.91 32.82 11.59
C ALA A 12 6.69 31.55 12.41
N ASP A 13 6.78 30.36 11.80
CA ASP A 13 6.53 29.09 12.50
C ASP A 13 7.68 28.68 13.42
N THR A 14 8.94 28.94 13.05
CA THR A 14 10.09 28.77 13.93
C THR A 14 10.07 29.78 15.07
N ALA A 15 9.69 31.04 14.80
CA ALA A 15 9.55 32.06 15.84
C ALA A 15 8.43 31.72 16.82
N ALA A 16 7.29 31.20 16.34
CA ALA A 16 6.18 30.76 17.18
C ALA A 16 6.55 29.53 18.03
N TYR A 17 7.30 28.58 17.46
CA TYR A 17 7.83 27.43 18.20
C TYR A 17 8.83 27.87 19.29
N HIS A 18 9.76 28.77 18.98
CA HIS A 18 10.70 29.31 19.95
C HIS A 18 10.04 30.22 21.00
N ASP A 19 8.92 30.86 20.69
CA ASP A 19 8.12 31.64 21.65
C ASP A 19 7.30 30.71 22.57
N LEU A 20 6.77 29.62 22.03
CA LEU A 20 6.09 28.58 22.81
C LEU A 20 7.06 27.93 23.80
N ILE A 21 8.25 27.53 23.36
CA ILE A 21 9.29 26.99 24.25
C ILE A 21 9.65 28.01 25.34
N ARG A 22 9.84 29.29 25.01
CA ARG A 22 10.14 30.33 26.00
C ARG A 22 9.00 30.58 26.99
N LYS A 23 7.74 30.46 26.56
CA LYS A 23 6.56 30.57 27.44
C LYS A 23 6.45 29.38 28.38
N LEU A 24 6.71 28.17 27.87
CA LEU A 24 6.77 26.96 28.69
C LEU A 24 7.93 27.04 29.69
N ASP A 25 9.12 27.49 29.26
CA ASP A 25 10.27 27.71 30.16
C ASP A 25 9.93 28.66 31.32
N ARG A 26 9.14 29.73 31.08
CA ARG A 26 8.69 30.63 32.16
C ARG A 26 7.68 29.99 33.10
N ILE A 27 6.64 29.36 32.56
CA ILE A 27 5.59 28.71 33.35
C ILE A 27 6.20 27.61 34.24
N PHE A 28 7.15 26.83 33.71
CA PHE A 28 7.77 25.74 34.46
C PHE A 28 8.95 26.17 35.36
N ALA A 29 9.59 27.31 35.08
CA ALA A 29 10.55 27.91 36.00
C ALA A 29 9.89 28.50 37.25
N GLU A 30 8.65 28.99 37.12
CA GLU A 30 7.84 29.49 38.25
C GLU A 30 7.30 28.34 39.12
N GLU A 31 7.07 27.14 38.57
CA GLU A 31 6.52 25.97 39.29
C GLU A 31 7.57 24.93 39.78
N GLY A 32 8.87 25.24 39.72
CA GLY A 32 9.91 24.43 40.37
C GLY A 32 10.11 23.02 39.82
N ASN A 33 9.65 22.73 38.60
CA ASN A 33 9.63 21.37 38.05
C ASN A 33 10.79 21.11 37.07
N SER A 34 12.02 21.31 37.54
CA SER A 34 13.26 21.21 36.73
C SER A 34 13.41 19.85 36.03
N ARG A 35 12.92 18.76 36.64
CA ARG A 35 12.92 17.41 36.06
C ARG A 35 12.06 17.27 34.81
N VAL A 36 10.92 17.97 34.74
CA VAL A 36 10.03 17.93 33.57
C VAL A 36 10.64 18.71 32.42
N ILE A 37 11.27 19.86 32.70
CA ILE A 37 12.02 20.62 31.69
C ILE A 37 13.19 19.80 31.15
N GLU A 38 13.94 19.14 32.03
CA GLU A 38 15.09 18.32 31.63
C GLU A 38 14.63 17.09 30.81
N HIS A 39 13.48 16.50 31.15
CA HIS A 39 12.87 15.43 30.37
C HIS A 39 12.37 15.92 28.99
N ILE A 40 11.66 17.06 28.93
CA ILE A 40 11.20 17.65 27.66
C ILE A 40 12.39 18.06 26.78
N ARG A 41 13.45 18.64 27.37
CA ARG A 41 14.70 18.92 26.65
C ARG A 41 15.38 17.64 26.19
N SER A 42 15.39 16.58 27.01
CA SER A 42 15.93 15.29 26.58
C SER A 42 15.13 14.66 25.43
N LEU A 43 13.82 14.94 25.35
CA LEU A 43 12.94 14.52 24.24
C LEU A 43 13.11 15.40 22.99
N ALA A 44 13.46 16.68 23.15
CA ALA A 44 13.72 17.63 22.08
C ALA A 44 15.16 17.57 21.54
N VAL A 45 16.11 17.07 22.34
CA VAL A 45 17.56 17.00 22.04
C VAL A 45 17.96 15.58 21.62
N THR A 46 17.05 14.77 21.08
CA THR A 46 17.42 13.51 20.40
C THR A 46 17.78 13.75 18.93
N ASP A 47 18.59 14.77 18.63
CA ASP A 47 19.09 15.03 17.28
C ASP A 47 20.28 14.10 16.95
N LYS A 48 20.10 12.79 17.11
CA LYS A 48 20.97 11.81 16.43
C LYS A 48 20.80 11.91 14.91
N HIS A 49 19.65 12.41 14.45
CA HIS A 49 19.37 12.67 13.05
C HIS A 49 18.65 14.02 12.92
N PRO A 50 19.36 15.10 12.51
CA PRO A 50 18.71 16.39 12.28
C PRO A 50 17.58 16.21 11.27
N PHE A 51 16.50 16.99 11.41
CA PHE A 51 15.40 16.98 10.44
C PHE A 51 15.95 17.19 9.02
N GLN A 52 15.71 16.22 8.14
CA GLN A 52 16.04 16.30 6.73
C GLN A 52 14.75 16.48 5.94
N THR A 53 14.69 17.53 5.12
CA THR A 53 13.61 17.66 4.14
C THR A 53 13.59 16.41 3.26
N PRO A 54 12.44 15.72 3.14
CA PRO A 54 12.36 14.56 2.28
C PRO A 54 12.76 14.89 0.84
N ASN A 55 13.55 14.00 0.22
CA ASN A 55 13.76 14.07 -1.21
C ASN A 55 12.43 13.91 -1.95
N SER A 56 12.32 14.45 -3.16
CA SER A 56 11.16 14.22 -4.05
C SER A 56 10.76 12.75 -4.05
N LEU A 57 9.47 12.43 -3.84
CA LEU A 57 8.92 11.08 -3.91
C LEU A 57 9.31 10.42 -5.25
N LEU A 58 9.37 11.24 -6.29
CA LEU A 58 9.93 10.88 -7.60
C LEU A 58 10.81 12.01 -8.14
N PRO A 59 12.14 11.85 -8.16
CA PRO A 59 13.03 12.79 -8.84
C PRO A 59 12.63 13.00 -10.32
N THR A 60 12.94 14.17 -10.89
CA THR A 60 12.55 14.48 -12.28
C THR A 60 13.21 13.54 -13.29
N GLU A 61 14.46 13.14 -13.05
CA GLU A 61 15.17 12.19 -13.91
C GLU A 61 14.54 10.78 -13.81
N ASP A 62 14.25 10.30 -12.60
CA ASP A 62 13.49 9.06 -12.38
C ASP A 62 12.14 9.08 -13.09
N ALA A 63 11.43 10.21 -13.07
CA ALA A 63 10.14 10.35 -13.73
C ALA A 63 10.25 10.27 -15.27
N ARG A 64 11.40 10.63 -15.85
CA ARG A 64 11.66 10.46 -17.29
C ARG A 64 11.96 9.00 -17.60
N GLU A 65 12.86 8.38 -16.87
CA GLU A 65 13.21 6.96 -17.06
C GLU A 65 11.98 6.05 -16.90
N ARG A 66 11.15 6.29 -15.87
CA ARG A 66 9.89 5.56 -15.66
C ARG A 66 8.92 5.71 -16.82
N ARG A 67 8.94 6.84 -17.54
CA ARG A 67 8.15 7.02 -18.77
C ARG A 67 8.64 6.10 -19.87
N ASP A 68 9.96 5.99 -20.01
CA ASP A 68 10.58 5.18 -21.05
C ASP A 68 10.32 3.70 -20.78
N PHE A 69 10.35 3.26 -19.51
CA PHE A 69 9.87 1.93 -19.11
C PHE A 69 8.38 1.73 -19.46
N ALA A 70 7.51 2.69 -19.15
CA ALA A 70 6.09 2.61 -19.50
C ALA A 70 5.87 2.48 -21.02
N LEU A 71 6.67 3.19 -21.83
CA LEU A 71 6.64 3.07 -23.28
C LEU A 71 7.14 1.70 -23.75
N ALA A 72 8.24 1.21 -23.21
CA ALA A 72 8.78 -0.11 -23.54
C ALA A 72 7.78 -1.23 -23.22
N ILE A 73 7.13 -1.16 -22.06
CA ILE A 73 6.05 -2.08 -21.66
C ILE A 73 4.92 -2.07 -22.69
N GLN A 74 4.43 -0.89 -23.05
CA GLN A 74 3.32 -0.77 -23.99
C GLN A 74 3.70 -1.26 -25.39
N VAL A 75 4.91 -0.96 -25.86
CA VAL A 75 5.44 -1.44 -27.15
C VAL A 75 5.56 -2.95 -27.15
N TYR A 76 6.14 -3.53 -26.09
CA TYR A 76 6.30 -4.98 -25.96
C TYR A 76 4.95 -5.71 -26.00
N ILE A 77 3.96 -5.25 -25.24
CA ILE A 77 2.62 -5.88 -25.25
C ILE A 77 1.97 -5.80 -26.64
N ARG A 78 2.18 -4.70 -27.37
CA ARG A 78 1.65 -4.52 -28.73
C ARG A 78 2.35 -5.35 -29.80
N THR A 79 3.46 -6.03 -29.47
CA THR A 79 4.08 -6.97 -30.42
C THR A 79 3.17 -8.17 -30.69
N ASP A 80 2.30 -8.52 -29.73
CA ASP A 80 1.22 -9.47 -29.95
C ASP A 80 0.12 -8.83 -30.81
N SER A 81 -0.20 -9.48 -31.92
CA SER A 81 -1.16 -8.97 -32.91
C SER A 81 -2.59 -8.79 -32.37
N SER A 82 -2.97 -9.52 -31.31
CA SER A 82 -4.25 -9.38 -30.60
C SER A 82 -4.28 -8.18 -29.67
N GLN A 83 -3.12 -7.59 -29.33
CA GLN A 83 -2.96 -6.52 -28.36
C GLN A 83 -2.51 -5.18 -28.99
N LYS A 84 -2.66 -5.00 -30.32
CA LYS A 84 -2.20 -3.79 -31.04
C LYS A 84 -2.72 -2.47 -30.45
N ASP A 85 -3.93 -2.47 -29.90
CA ASP A 85 -4.57 -1.30 -29.30
C ASP A 85 -4.36 -1.18 -27.78
N PHE A 86 -3.52 -2.03 -27.19
CA PHE A 86 -3.24 -2.01 -25.77
C PHE A 86 -2.74 -0.63 -25.33
N GLN A 87 -3.28 -0.13 -24.23
CA GLN A 87 -2.84 1.12 -23.61
C GLN A 87 -2.77 0.89 -22.11
N LEU A 88 -1.74 1.45 -21.48
CA LEU A 88 -1.64 1.45 -20.03
C LEU A 88 -2.86 2.15 -19.42
N ARG A 89 -3.27 1.69 -18.25
CA ARG A 89 -4.34 2.31 -17.44
C ARG A 89 -3.73 3.16 -16.32
N GLY A 90 -4.55 4.03 -15.73
CA GLY A 90 -4.11 4.97 -14.68
C GLY A 90 -3.40 4.29 -13.52
N GLU A 91 -3.90 3.14 -13.08
CA GLU A 91 -3.33 2.37 -11.98
C GLU A 91 -2.00 1.69 -12.35
N GLN A 92 -1.84 1.22 -13.59
CA GLN A 92 -0.59 0.64 -14.07
C GLN A 92 0.49 1.71 -14.17
N MET A 93 0.13 2.92 -14.64
CA MET A 93 1.03 4.07 -14.62
C MET A 93 1.42 4.45 -13.19
N ALA A 94 0.46 4.48 -12.25
CA ALA A 94 0.76 4.78 -10.84
C ALA A 94 1.68 3.73 -10.19
N ALA A 95 1.53 2.45 -10.56
CA ALA A 95 2.44 1.39 -10.14
C ALA A 95 3.84 1.59 -10.72
N ILE A 96 3.98 1.75 -12.05
CA ILE A 96 5.29 2.02 -12.70
C ILE A 96 5.96 3.25 -12.09
N MET A 97 5.18 4.23 -11.65
CA MET A 97 5.71 5.40 -10.95
C MET A 97 6.23 5.08 -9.55
N SER A 98 5.61 4.16 -8.82
CA SER A 98 5.87 3.96 -7.39
C SER A 98 6.75 2.76 -7.05
N ILE A 99 6.87 1.76 -7.93
CA ILE A 99 7.60 0.52 -7.63
C ILE A 99 9.13 0.75 -7.52
N PRO A 100 9.87 -0.12 -6.81
CA PRO A 100 11.34 -0.10 -6.81
C PRO A 100 11.91 -0.14 -8.23
N ARG A 101 12.94 0.65 -8.51
CA ARG A 101 13.49 0.85 -9.86
C ARG A 101 14.04 -0.46 -10.44
N GLU A 102 14.53 -1.34 -9.59
CA GLU A 102 15.06 -2.67 -9.90
C GLU A 102 14.01 -3.56 -10.59
N GLN A 103 12.72 -3.34 -10.30
CA GLN A 103 11.65 -4.11 -10.95
C GLN A 103 11.38 -3.68 -12.40
N LEU A 104 11.87 -2.52 -12.82
CA LEU A 104 11.74 -2.00 -14.19
C LEU A 104 13.00 -2.24 -15.03
N LEU A 105 14.16 -2.37 -14.38
CA LEU A 105 15.44 -2.68 -15.01
C LEU A 105 15.48 -4.12 -15.56
N PRO A 106 16.39 -4.45 -16.49
CA PRO A 106 16.50 -5.78 -17.06
C PRO A 106 16.60 -6.87 -15.98
N GLY A 107 15.78 -7.93 -16.10
CA GLY A 107 15.66 -8.99 -15.09
C GLY A 107 14.61 -8.70 -14.00
N GLY A 108 14.09 -7.47 -13.91
CA GLY A 108 12.99 -7.11 -13.02
C GLY A 108 11.62 -7.64 -13.50
N HIS A 109 10.67 -7.78 -12.56
CA HIS A 109 9.37 -8.42 -12.84
C HIS A 109 8.46 -7.66 -13.79
N LEU A 110 8.65 -6.34 -13.90
CA LEU A 110 7.95 -5.46 -14.83
C LEU A 110 8.87 -4.92 -15.93
N SER A 111 9.98 -5.62 -16.20
CA SER A 111 10.85 -5.31 -17.33
C SER A 111 10.53 -6.22 -18.52
N PRO A 112 10.17 -5.67 -19.68
CA PRO A 112 10.03 -6.46 -20.90
C PRO A 112 11.40 -6.78 -21.55
N VAL A 113 12.49 -6.18 -21.07
CA VAL A 113 13.82 -6.30 -21.69
C VAL A 113 14.32 -7.75 -21.56
N GLY A 114 14.62 -8.37 -22.70
CA GLY A 114 15.11 -9.75 -22.78
C GLY A 114 14.00 -10.80 -22.78
N LEU A 115 12.73 -10.43 -22.69
CA LEU A 115 11.62 -11.38 -22.79
C LEU A 115 11.32 -11.72 -24.26
N PRO A 116 11.11 -13.01 -24.60
CA PRO A 116 10.72 -13.40 -25.94
C PRO A 116 9.25 -13.00 -26.23
N PRO A 117 8.84 -12.88 -27.51
CA PRO A 117 7.45 -12.57 -27.86
C PRO A 117 6.41 -13.55 -27.31
N THR A 118 6.79 -14.80 -27.03
CA THR A 118 5.91 -15.81 -26.44
C THR A 118 5.46 -15.48 -25.01
N GLU A 119 6.18 -14.59 -24.31
CA GLU A 119 5.87 -14.19 -22.93
C GLU A 119 4.94 -12.98 -22.83
N VAL A 120 4.50 -12.40 -23.96
CA VAL A 120 3.69 -11.16 -23.96
C VAL A 120 2.41 -11.30 -23.12
N LEU A 121 1.68 -12.41 -23.25
CA LEU A 121 0.45 -12.63 -22.50
C LEU A 121 0.72 -12.80 -21.01
N ASN A 122 1.72 -13.60 -20.64
CA ASN A 122 2.13 -13.77 -19.24
C ASN A 122 2.56 -12.44 -18.61
N PHE A 123 3.32 -11.64 -19.36
CA PHE A 123 3.76 -10.32 -18.92
C PHE A 123 2.58 -9.36 -18.73
N LYS A 124 1.62 -9.36 -19.67
CA LYS A 124 0.40 -8.56 -19.56
C LYS A 124 -0.42 -8.98 -18.34
N ASP A 125 -0.56 -10.28 -18.08
CA ASP A 125 -1.29 -10.79 -16.91
C ASP A 125 -0.63 -10.36 -15.59
N LYS A 126 0.71 -10.37 -15.50
CA LYS A 126 1.47 -9.81 -14.36
C LYS A 126 1.19 -8.33 -14.15
N LEU A 127 1.07 -7.55 -15.22
CA LEU A 127 0.76 -6.13 -15.13
C LEU A 127 -0.72 -5.90 -14.74
N GLU A 128 -1.61 -6.79 -15.14
CA GLU A 128 -3.04 -6.72 -14.81
C GLU A 128 -3.36 -7.17 -13.38
N SER A 129 -2.53 -8.00 -12.76
CA SER A 129 -2.69 -8.46 -11.37
C SER A 129 -2.50 -7.36 -10.31
N ILE A 130 -1.87 -6.24 -10.67
CA ILE A 130 -1.65 -5.07 -9.79
C ILE A 130 -2.98 -4.47 -9.31
N TRP A 131 -3.97 -4.43 -10.20
CA TRP A 131 -5.25 -3.81 -9.90
C TRP A 131 -6.07 -4.58 -8.85
N PRO A 132 -6.33 -5.90 -9.03
CA PRO A 132 -6.99 -6.71 -8.00
C PRO A 132 -6.32 -6.60 -6.63
N PHE A 133 -4.99 -6.61 -6.56
CA PHE A 133 -4.26 -6.43 -5.32
C PHE A 133 -4.53 -5.05 -4.67
N SER A 134 -4.43 -3.98 -5.46
CA SER A 134 -4.69 -2.62 -4.97
C SER A 134 -6.12 -2.46 -4.43
N LEU A 135 -7.10 -3.08 -5.10
CA LEU A 135 -8.49 -3.06 -4.68
C LEU A 135 -8.72 -3.89 -3.41
N HIS A 136 -8.03 -5.03 -3.28
CA HIS A 136 -8.06 -5.86 -2.10
C HIS A 136 -7.47 -5.15 -0.87
N CYS A 137 -6.35 -4.44 -1.02
CA CYS A 137 -5.84 -3.54 0.02
C CYS A 137 -6.92 -2.53 0.43
N LYS A 138 -7.55 -1.84 -0.53
CA LYS A 138 -8.61 -0.85 -0.25
C LYS A 138 -9.79 -1.46 0.52
N TYR A 139 -10.20 -2.67 0.18
CA TYR A 139 -11.32 -3.36 0.86
C TYR A 139 -11.06 -3.60 2.34
N HIS A 140 -9.84 -3.99 2.66
CA HIS A 140 -9.44 -4.30 4.03
C HIS A 140 -9.09 -3.05 4.86
N TYR A 141 -9.05 -1.87 4.23
CA TYR A 141 -8.99 -0.56 4.88
C TYR A 141 -10.32 0.21 4.69
N PRO A 142 -11.35 -0.09 5.50
CA PRO A 142 -12.73 0.36 5.27
C PRO A 142 -12.96 1.89 5.33
N PHE A 143 -11.95 2.69 5.70
CA PHE A 143 -12.02 4.16 5.71
C PHE A 143 -11.69 4.80 4.35
N CYS A 144 -11.38 4.00 3.33
CA CYS A 144 -11.25 4.45 1.94
C CYS A 144 -12.62 4.46 1.25
N ASP A 145 -13.39 5.52 1.45
CA ASP A 145 -14.67 5.72 0.75
C ASP A 145 -14.49 5.66 -0.78
N SER A 146 -15.34 4.84 -1.41
CA SER A 146 -15.69 4.72 -2.85
C SER A 146 -15.50 3.30 -3.44
N GLY A 147 -16.59 2.56 -3.64
CA GLY A 147 -16.68 1.51 -4.66
C GLY A 147 -16.70 0.05 -4.19
N LEU A 148 -17.40 -0.28 -3.10
CA LEU A 148 -17.51 -1.65 -2.58
C LEU A 148 -18.12 -2.68 -3.55
N LEU A 149 -18.89 -2.26 -4.58
CA LEU A 149 -19.52 -3.19 -5.53
C LEU A 149 -18.52 -3.88 -6.48
N THR A 150 -17.47 -3.18 -6.94
CA THR A 150 -16.60 -3.71 -8.01
C THR A 150 -15.66 -4.82 -7.55
N LEU A 151 -15.29 -4.85 -6.26
CA LEU A 151 -14.40 -5.90 -5.73
C LEU A 151 -15.09 -7.26 -5.72
N TYR A 152 -16.36 -7.31 -5.33
CA TYR A 152 -17.11 -8.57 -5.28
C TYR A 152 -17.21 -9.19 -6.68
N GLU A 153 -17.46 -8.36 -7.70
CA GLU A 153 -17.49 -8.78 -9.10
C GLU A 153 -16.11 -9.24 -9.61
N VAL A 154 -15.03 -8.55 -9.26
CA VAL A 154 -13.66 -8.93 -9.62
C VAL A 154 -13.26 -10.25 -8.95
N LEU A 155 -13.53 -10.42 -7.66
CA LEU A 155 -13.21 -11.64 -6.93
C LEU A 155 -14.01 -12.85 -7.46
N GLN A 156 -15.29 -12.65 -7.79
CA GLN A 156 -16.09 -13.69 -8.44
C GLN A 156 -15.59 -14.04 -9.85
N ALA A 157 -15.09 -13.06 -10.61
CA ALA A 157 -14.54 -13.31 -11.95
C ALA A 157 -13.23 -14.10 -11.90
N LEU A 158 -12.39 -13.86 -10.88
CA LEU A 158 -11.15 -14.61 -10.65
C LEU A 158 -11.44 -16.07 -10.22
N ASP A 159 -12.39 -16.26 -9.29
CA ASP A 159 -12.82 -17.58 -8.81
C ASP A 159 -13.41 -18.46 -9.94
N LYS A 160 -14.20 -17.84 -10.85
CA LYS A 160 -14.72 -18.52 -12.05
C LYS A 160 -13.64 -18.94 -13.05
N LYS A 161 -12.50 -18.24 -13.11
CA LYS A 161 -11.40 -18.58 -14.03
C LYS A 161 -10.67 -19.84 -13.55
N GLU A 162 -10.44 -19.95 -12.25
CA GLU A 162 -9.78 -21.10 -11.62
C GLU A 162 -10.60 -22.41 -11.76
N HIS A 163 -11.92 -22.33 -11.60
CA HIS A 163 -12.81 -23.48 -11.82
C HIS A 163 -12.86 -23.96 -13.27
N ARG A 164 -12.66 -23.05 -14.24
CA ARG A 164 -12.67 -23.40 -15.68
C ARG A 164 -11.39 -24.12 -16.11
N ASP A 165 -10.26 -23.78 -15.48
CA ASP A 165 -8.96 -24.41 -15.73
C ASP A 165 -8.85 -25.79 -15.03
N GLN A 166 -9.57 -26.00 -13.93
CA GLN A 166 -9.69 -27.32 -13.30
C GLN A 166 -10.69 -28.24 -14.03
N SER A 167 -11.78 -27.69 -14.58
CA SER A 167 -12.80 -28.48 -15.30
C SER A 167 -12.35 -28.95 -16.70
N SER A 168 -11.32 -28.35 -17.28
CA SER A 168 -10.80 -28.73 -18.61
C SER A 168 -9.83 -29.91 -18.59
N ARG A 169 -9.53 -30.48 -17.41
CA ARG A 169 -8.64 -31.65 -17.24
C ARG A 169 -9.35 -32.97 -16.95
N SER A 170 -10.68 -33.03 -16.95
CA SER A 170 -11.44 -34.25 -16.67
C SER A 170 -12.55 -34.52 -17.69
N THR A 171 -12.17 -34.93 -18.90
CA THR A 171 -13.10 -35.63 -19.81
C THR A 171 -12.44 -36.81 -20.49
N ALA A 172 -12.70 -38.01 -19.95
CA ALA A 172 -12.85 -39.24 -20.72
C ALA A 172 -13.51 -40.34 -19.85
N SER A 173 -14.79 -40.62 -20.11
CA SER A 173 -15.34 -41.98 -20.32
C SER A 173 -16.86 -42.08 -20.04
N ASN A 174 -17.62 -42.14 -21.14
CA ASN A 174 -18.80 -42.97 -21.45
C ASN A 174 -19.63 -43.57 -20.28
N LYS A 175 -20.92 -43.20 -20.13
CA LYS A 175 -22.17 -43.59 -20.87
C LYS A 175 -22.78 -44.95 -20.46
N SER A 176 -24.09 -44.88 -20.12
CA SER A 176 -25.20 -45.88 -20.16
C SER A 176 -25.80 -46.16 -18.76
N SER A 177 -27.11 -46.19 -18.47
CA SER A 177 -28.34 -46.12 -19.27
C SER A 177 -29.58 -46.21 -18.33
N LEU A 178 -30.54 -45.26 -18.45
CA LEU A 178 -32.03 -45.31 -18.32
C LEU A 178 -32.72 -46.11 -17.14
N PRO A 179 -34.07 -46.06 -16.97
CA PRO A 179 -34.80 -45.06 -16.17
C PRO A 179 -35.78 -45.67 -15.13
N GLY A 180 -36.16 -44.93 -14.08
CA GLY A 180 -37.15 -45.40 -13.11
C GLY A 180 -37.76 -44.29 -12.27
N SER A 181 -39.02 -43.97 -12.56
CA SER A 181 -39.91 -43.00 -11.92
C SER A 181 -40.10 -43.22 -10.42
N THR A 182 -40.19 -42.15 -9.61
CA THR A 182 -41.45 -41.61 -9.03
C THR A 182 -41.14 -40.66 -7.87
N ASP A 183 -41.81 -39.50 -7.88
CA ASP A 183 -42.02 -38.49 -6.83
C ASP A 183 -41.25 -38.61 -5.50
N GLN A 184 -40.46 -37.58 -5.20
CA GLN A 184 -40.77 -36.68 -4.08
C GLN A 184 -40.00 -35.36 -4.19
N ARG A 185 -40.76 -34.29 -4.02
CA ARG A 185 -40.37 -32.90 -4.14
C ARG A 185 -39.78 -32.45 -2.80
N GLU A 186 -38.49 -32.68 -2.59
CA GLU A 186 -37.77 -32.07 -1.47
C GLU A 186 -36.77 -31.04 -2.01
N LYS A 187 -36.98 -29.79 -1.57
CA LYS A 187 -36.03 -28.71 -1.73
C LYS A 187 -34.78 -29.06 -0.94
N GLU A 188 -33.73 -29.51 -1.62
CA GLU A 188 -32.38 -29.53 -1.06
C GLU A 188 -31.84 -28.09 -1.02
N ASP A 189 -32.31 -27.37 -0.02
CA ASP A 189 -31.65 -26.17 0.50
C ASP A 189 -30.57 -26.67 1.47
N SER A 190 -29.45 -27.15 0.92
CA SER A 190 -28.27 -27.53 1.69
C SER A 190 -27.12 -26.55 1.46
N GLU A 191 -27.36 -25.29 1.84
CA GLU A 191 -26.27 -24.44 2.32
C GLU A 191 -25.69 -25.11 3.58
N ALA A 192 -24.73 -26.01 3.37
CA ALA A 192 -23.88 -26.53 4.44
C ALA A 192 -23.14 -25.35 5.08
N LYS A 193 -23.73 -24.83 6.15
CA LYS A 193 -23.21 -23.74 6.97
C LYS A 193 -22.01 -24.25 7.77
N TYR A 194 -20.88 -24.42 7.11
CA TYR A 194 -19.61 -24.68 7.79
C TYR A 194 -19.31 -23.51 8.75
N PRO A 195 -19.00 -23.77 10.04
CA PRO A 195 -18.65 -22.72 10.97
C PRO A 195 -17.36 -22.04 10.50
N LYS A 196 -17.47 -20.78 10.08
CA LYS A 196 -16.32 -19.96 9.68
C LYS A 196 -15.41 -19.76 10.89
N LYS A 197 -14.32 -20.54 10.98
CA LYS A 197 -13.26 -20.34 11.96
C LYS A 197 -12.68 -18.93 11.75
N LYS A 198 -13.10 -17.99 12.59
CA LYS A 198 -12.60 -16.62 12.62
C LYS A 198 -11.62 -16.48 13.78
N VAL A 199 -10.43 -15.97 13.49
CA VAL A 199 -9.42 -15.67 14.49
C VAL A 199 -9.62 -14.24 14.99
N TYR A 200 -9.32 -14.02 16.26
CA TYR A 200 -9.42 -12.71 16.90
C TYR A 200 -8.05 -12.09 17.09
N ARG A 201 -8.02 -10.77 17.24
CA ARG A 201 -6.78 -10.02 17.48
C ARG A 201 -6.13 -10.43 18.80
N ASN A 202 -4.82 -10.58 18.78
CA ASN A 202 -3.97 -11.07 19.85
C ASN A 202 -3.53 -9.92 20.75
N LYS A 203 -4.11 -9.87 21.95
CA LYS A 203 -3.80 -8.82 22.95
C LYS A 203 -2.33 -8.81 23.35
N LYS A 204 -1.68 -9.98 23.45
CA LYS A 204 -0.26 -10.06 23.82
C LYS A 204 0.65 -9.46 22.76
N GLU A 205 0.32 -9.64 21.47
CA GLU A 205 1.08 -9.02 20.38
C GLU A 205 0.88 -7.50 20.31
N LYS A 206 -0.33 -7.04 20.64
CA LYS A 206 -0.61 -5.61 20.83
C LYS A 206 0.22 -5.01 21.98
N GLU A 207 0.30 -5.71 23.10
CA GLU A 207 1.11 -5.30 24.27
C GLU A 207 2.59 -5.25 23.92
N LYS A 208 3.13 -6.27 23.24
CA LYS A 208 4.51 -6.26 22.73
C LYS A 208 4.79 -5.06 21.82
N CYS A 209 3.85 -4.68 20.96
CA CYS A 209 4.00 -3.49 20.11
C CYS A 209 4.06 -2.20 20.93
N LYS A 210 3.20 -2.07 21.95
CA LYS A 210 3.22 -0.93 22.88
C LYS A 210 4.53 -0.87 23.65
N GLU A 211 4.98 -1.99 24.22
CA GLU A 211 6.26 -2.08 24.92
C GLU A 211 7.43 -1.66 24.03
N ARG A 212 7.50 -2.20 22.80
CA ARG A 212 8.52 -1.82 21.80
C ARG A 212 8.52 -0.32 21.51
N ASP A 213 7.34 0.27 21.37
CA ASP A 213 7.16 1.68 21.01
C ASP A 213 7.09 2.60 22.25
N SER A 214 7.40 2.08 23.45
CA SER A 214 7.38 2.79 24.73
C SER A 214 6.01 3.42 25.07
N ASP A 215 4.93 2.76 24.68
CA ASP A 215 3.53 3.17 24.81
C ASP A 215 3.29 4.61 24.32
N MET A 216 4.00 4.99 23.26
CA MET A 216 3.90 6.30 22.62
C MET A 216 3.72 6.18 21.11
N CYS A 217 3.16 7.22 20.51
CA CYS A 217 3.18 7.38 19.07
C CYS A 217 4.63 7.47 18.59
N VAL A 218 5.04 6.59 17.67
CA VAL A 218 6.44 6.54 17.22
C VAL A 218 6.88 7.83 16.50
N MET A 219 5.94 8.55 15.87
CA MET A 219 6.18 9.78 15.12
C MET A 219 6.15 11.03 15.99
N MET A 220 5.11 11.18 16.81
CA MET A 220 4.86 12.42 17.56
C MET A 220 5.31 12.34 19.03
N LYS A 221 5.71 11.15 19.50
CA LYS A 221 6.06 10.87 20.90
C LYS A 221 4.96 11.25 21.90
N THR A 222 3.70 11.24 21.45
CA THR A 222 2.53 11.47 22.31
C THR A 222 2.14 10.16 23.01
N ALA A 223 1.71 10.26 24.27
CA ALA A 223 1.17 9.14 25.03
C ALA A 223 -0.17 8.62 24.47
N ASP A 224 -0.59 7.44 24.96
CA ASP A 224 -1.84 6.75 24.61
C ASP A 224 -2.05 6.52 23.09
N PRO A 225 -1.16 5.74 22.45
CA PRO A 225 -1.27 5.47 21.02
C PRO A 225 -2.29 4.37 20.72
N ASP A 226 -2.83 4.45 19.50
CA ASP A 226 -3.46 3.34 18.83
C ASP A 226 -2.40 2.41 18.22
N VAL A 227 -2.64 1.10 18.33
CA VAL A 227 -1.84 0.09 17.65
C VAL A 227 -2.44 -0.20 16.28
N CYS A 228 -1.68 0.09 15.24
CA CYS A 228 -2.11 0.08 13.85
C CYS A 228 -1.41 -1.06 13.10
N HIS A 229 -2.13 -1.81 12.28
CA HIS A 229 -1.52 -2.81 11.41
C HIS A 229 -0.89 -2.20 10.16
N ILE A 230 0.31 -2.66 9.78
CA ILE A 230 0.98 -2.28 8.52
C ILE A 230 0.34 -3.01 7.35
N LEU A 231 0.16 -4.32 7.46
CA LEU A 231 -0.67 -5.15 6.57
C LEU A 231 -1.98 -5.49 7.28
N PRO A 232 -3.15 -5.40 6.63
CA PRO A 232 -4.42 -5.66 7.30
C PRO A 232 -4.48 -7.03 7.96
N PHE A 233 -4.86 -7.05 9.24
CA PHE A 233 -5.20 -8.29 9.97
C PHE A 233 -6.20 -9.15 9.19
N THR A 234 -7.15 -8.50 8.53
CA THR A 234 -8.23 -9.15 7.78
C THR A 234 -7.78 -9.84 6.50
N PHE A 235 -6.51 -9.74 6.08
CA PHE A 235 -6.00 -10.56 4.98
C PHE A 235 -6.06 -12.06 5.29
N ASN A 236 -5.96 -12.43 6.57
CA ASN A 236 -5.79 -13.82 6.99
C ASN A 236 -6.60 -14.20 8.25
N ASP A 237 -7.54 -13.36 8.70
CA ASP A 237 -8.33 -13.63 9.93
C ASP A 237 -9.39 -14.73 9.75
N THR A 238 -9.71 -15.09 8.51
CA THR A 238 -10.62 -16.17 8.13
C THR A 238 -10.08 -16.93 6.93
N LEU A 239 -10.52 -18.19 6.75
CA LEU A 239 -10.15 -18.99 5.59
C LEU A 239 -10.60 -18.34 4.26
N ASP A 240 -11.77 -17.72 4.24
CA ASP A 240 -12.30 -17.02 3.05
C ASP A 240 -11.44 -15.82 2.69
N ASN A 241 -11.03 -15.02 3.67
CA ASN A 241 -10.11 -13.92 3.44
C ASN A 241 -8.74 -14.41 3.00
N ALA A 242 -8.17 -15.45 3.62
CA ALA A 242 -6.89 -16.02 3.21
C ALA A 242 -6.91 -16.47 1.74
N LYS A 243 -7.98 -17.14 1.29
CA LYS A 243 -8.18 -17.51 -0.13
C LYS A 243 -8.28 -16.30 -1.06
N LYS A 244 -9.07 -15.29 -0.67
CA LYS A 244 -9.19 -14.05 -1.45
C LYS A 244 -7.85 -13.33 -1.57
N THR A 245 -7.09 -13.26 -0.47
CA THR A 245 -5.76 -12.68 -0.42
C THR A 245 -4.83 -13.43 -1.36
N GLU A 246 -4.79 -14.77 -1.27
CA GLU A 246 -3.99 -15.64 -2.13
C GLU A 246 -4.22 -15.35 -3.63
N ASN A 247 -5.50 -15.26 -4.04
CA ASN A 247 -5.89 -15.07 -5.43
C ASN A 247 -5.43 -13.73 -6.03
N VAL A 248 -5.25 -12.71 -5.20
CA VAL A 248 -4.78 -11.39 -5.63
C VAL A 248 -3.32 -11.13 -5.28
N PHE A 249 -2.70 -11.98 -4.47
CA PHE A 249 -1.36 -11.74 -3.93
C PHE A 249 -0.26 -11.77 -4.98
N TYR A 250 -0.50 -12.40 -6.13
CA TYR A 250 0.44 -12.40 -7.26
C TYR A 250 0.77 -10.97 -7.75
N GLY A 251 -0.11 -9.99 -7.52
CA GLY A 251 0.20 -8.58 -7.78
C GLY A 251 1.38 -8.04 -6.96
N VAL A 252 1.64 -8.62 -5.79
CA VAL A 252 2.80 -8.26 -4.95
C VAL A 252 4.10 -8.63 -5.63
N ALA A 253 4.17 -9.79 -6.30
CA ALA A 253 5.38 -10.21 -7.02
C ALA A 253 5.73 -9.21 -8.14
N SER A 254 4.72 -8.69 -8.85
CA SER A 254 4.91 -7.66 -9.87
C SER A 254 5.46 -6.34 -9.30
N ILE A 255 5.12 -6.01 -8.05
CA ILE A 255 5.46 -4.72 -7.43
C ILE A 255 6.77 -4.79 -6.64
N MET A 256 6.97 -5.87 -5.90
CA MET A 256 8.01 -6.03 -4.87
C MET A 256 9.00 -7.16 -5.19
N GLY A 257 8.77 -7.91 -6.26
CA GLY A 257 9.58 -9.05 -6.68
C GLY A 257 9.19 -10.38 -6.02
N GLN A 258 9.66 -11.47 -6.63
CA GLN A 258 9.35 -12.85 -6.22
C GLN A 258 9.80 -13.18 -4.79
N GLU A 259 11.00 -12.77 -4.40
CA GLU A 259 11.54 -13.07 -3.05
C GLU A 259 10.66 -12.45 -1.95
N PHE A 260 10.27 -11.18 -2.12
CA PHE A 260 9.37 -10.51 -1.19
C PHE A 260 8.00 -11.18 -1.16
N PHE A 261 7.48 -11.55 -2.34
CA PHE A 261 6.21 -12.27 -2.47
C PHE A 261 6.23 -13.60 -1.71
N GLU A 262 7.24 -14.44 -1.90
CA GLU A 262 7.32 -15.75 -1.25
C GLU A 262 7.37 -15.64 0.27
N ARG A 263 8.19 -14.71 0.78
CA ARG A 263 8.30 -14.45 2.22
C ARG A 263 6.96 -13.99 2.81
N LEU A 264 6.27 -13.08 2.13
CA LEU A 264 5.06 -12.48 2.67
C LEU A 264 3.80 -13.34 2.47
N ARG A 265 3.71 -14.07 1.35
CA ARG A 265 2.58 -14.95 1.04
C ARG A 265 2.36 -15.99 2.12
N GLY A 266 3.43 -16.63 2.59
CA GLY A 266 3.39 -17.61 3.69
C GLY A 266 2.94 -17.06 5.04
N GLN A 267 2.69 -15.76 5.16
CA GLN A 267 2.12 -15.12 6.35
C GLN A 267 0.76 -14.48 6.05
N ALA A 268 0.65 -13.76 4.95
CA ALA A 268 -0.56 -13.01 4.58
C ALA A 268 -1.67 -13.88 3.99
N ALA A 269 -1.33 -15.03 3.40
CA ALA A 269 -2.26 -15.91 2.71
C ALA A 269 -2.21 -17.37 3.21
N ASP A 270 -1.55 -17.62 4.34
CA ASP A 270 -1.44 -18.97 4.91
C ASP A 270 -2.81 -19.47 5.43
N MET A 271 -3.39 -20.40 4.68
CA MET A 271 -4.68 -21.01 5.02
C MET A 271 -4.61 -21.98 6.21
N SER A 272 -3.42 -22.48 6.54
CA SER A 272 -3.17 -23.38 7.66
C SER A 272 -2.93 -22.62 8.97
N ASN A 273 -2.53 -21.35 8.90
CA ASN A 273 -2.18 -20.51 10.05
C ASN A 273 -2.93 -19.17 10.06
N LEU A 274 -4.24 -19.23 10.29
CA LEU A 274 -5.09 -18.03 10.34
C LEU A 274 -4.63 -17.03 11.42
N GLY A 275 -4.61 -15.74 11.06
CA GLY A 275 -4.12 -14.65 11.90
C GLY A 275 -2.59 -14.54 11.95
N ALA A 276 -1.85 -15.15 11.01
CA ALA A 276 -0.38 -15.13 11.00
C ALA A 276 0.24 -13.72 10.91
N THR A 277 -0.49 -12.75 10.34
CA THR A 277 -0.09 -11.34 10.26
C THR A 277 -0.36 -10.54 11.54
N ASP A 278 -1.03 -11.12 12.54
CA ASP A 278 -1.39 -10.44 13.78
C ASP A 278 -0.27 -10.51 14.83
N ARG A 279 0.84 -9.85 14.49
CA ARG A 279 2.09 -9.89 15.25
C ARG A 279 2.65 -8.50 15.44
N ALA A 280 3.43 -8.31 16.52
CA ALA A 280 4.04 -7.02 16.81
C ALA A 280 4.92 -6.48 15.67
N TRP A 281 5.55 -7.36 14.86
CA TRP A 281 6.33 -6.95 13.68
C TRP A 281 5.49 -6.27 12.59
N ASN A 282 4.19 -6.56 12.55
CA ASN A 282 3.22 -5.99 11.61
C ASN A 282 2.38 -4.86 12.24
N MET A 283 2.79 -4.36 13.40
CA MET A 283 2.08 -3.33 14.15
C MET A 283 2.96 -2.12 14.42
N ILE A 284 2.35 -0.94 14.51
CA ILE A 284 3.01 0.34 14.82
C ILE A 284 2.11 1.20 15.70
N CYS A 285 2.69 1.84 16.73
CA CYS A 285 1.95 2.77 17.58
C CYS A 285 1.87 4.15 16.94
N LEU A 286 0.65 4.58 16.61
CA LEU A 286 0.35 5.90 16.07
C LEU A 286 -0.66 6.59 16.98
N ASN A 287 -0.62 7.92 17.06
CA ASN A 287 -1.70 8.63 17.74
C ASN A 287 -3.02 8.46 16.94
N PRO A 288 -4.20 8.71 17.55
CA PRO A 288 -5.48 8.46 16.89
C PRO A 288 -5.65 9.16 15.53
N GLN A 289 -5.08 10.36 15.37
CA GLN A 289 -5.15 11.09 14.10
C GLN A 289 -4.29 10.45 13.00
N LEU A 290 -3.04 10.09 13.31
CA LEU A 290 -2.16 9.40 12.37
C LEU A 290 -2.70 8.01 12.03
N HIS A 291 -3.31 7.29 12.98
CA HIS A 291 -3.97 6.02 12.70
C HIS A 291 -5.09 6.19 11.65
N ARG A 292 -5.94 7.21 11.81
CA ARG A 292 -7.00 7.52 10.83
C ARG A 292 -6.40 7.85 9.46
N TRP A 293 -5.35 8.66 9.41
CA TRP A 293 -4.67 9.03 8.16
C TRP A 293 -3.94 7.84 7.50
N TRP A 294 -3.36 6.95 8.30
CA TRP A 294 -2.73 5.70 7.84
C TRP A 294 -3.75 4.82 7.11
N SER A 295 -4.93 4.64 7.70
CA SER A 295 -6.02 3.84 7.10
C SER A 295 -6.56 4.41 5.78
N LYS A 296 -6.29 5.69 5.51
CA LYS A 296 -6.68 6.38 4.28
C LYS A 296 -5.52 6.55 3.29
N ALA A 297 -4.36 5.95 3.56
CA ALA A 297 -3.13 6.09 2.78
C ALA A 297 -2.75 7.56 2.51
N TYR A 298 -3.01 8.46 3.47
CA TYR A 298 -2.64 9.88 3.33
C TYR A 298 -1.14 10.10 3.47
N PHE A 299 -0.45 9.21 4.17
CA PHE A 299 0.99 9.17 4.26
C PHE A 299 1.48 7.72 4.14
N GLY A 300 2.74 7.56 3.77
CA GLY A 300 3.49 6.30 3.76
C GLY A 300 4.78 6.43 4.55
N LEU A 301 5.39 5.29 4.88
CA LEU A 301 6.67 5.22 5.56
C LEU A 301 7.70 4.60 4.62
N GLN A 302 8.74 5.36 4.27
CA GLN A 302 9.87 4.84 3.52
C GLN A 302 10.92 4.31 4.49
N CYS A 303 11.32 3.06 4.33
CA CYS A 303 12.50 2.53 5.03
C CYS A 303 13.77 3.05 4.32
N LEU A 304 14.59 3.81 5.04
CA LEU A 304 15.86 4.35 4.54
C LEU A 304 17.05 3.44 4.89
N GLY A 305 16.92 2.62 5.94
CA GLY A 305 17.98 1.73 6.37
C GLY A 305 17.53 0.85 7.53
N ILE A 306 18.19 -0.30 7.64
CA ILE A 306 18.03 -1.25 8.72
C ILE A 306 19.42 -1.53 9.27
N GLU A 307 19.60 -1.24 10.56
CA GLU A 307 20.83 -1.55 11.29
C GLU A 307 20.53 -2.67 12.29
N HIS A 308 21.41 -3.65 12.37
CA HIS A 308 21.29 -4.73 13.34
C HIS A 308 22.33 -4.55 14.43
N ASP A 309 21.92 -4.67 15.70
CA ASP A 309 22.85 -4.73 16.81
C ASP A 309 23.35 -6.17 17.07
N GLU A 310 24.27 -6.29 18.04
CA GLU A 310 24.87 -7.57 18.45
C GLU A 310 23.85 -8.58 19.02
N HIS A 311 22.64 -8.13 19.35
CA HIS A 311 21.55 -8.94 19.88
C HIS A 311 20.49 -9.28 18.82
N ASN A 312 20.78 -9.05 17.53
CA ASN A 312 19.86 -9.18 16.40
C ASN A 312 18.63 -8.26 16.48
N MET A 313 18.68 -7.19 17.26
CA MET A 313 17.64 -6.16 17.23
C MET A 313 17.84 -5.27 16.02
N ALA A 314 16.76 -5.03 15.28
CA ALA A 314 16.78 -4.15 14.11
C ALA A 314 16.36 -2.74 14.50
N THR A 315 17.21 -1.75 14.23
CA THR A 315 16.86 -0.33 14.25
C THR A 315 16.54 0.10 12.83
N LEU A 316 15.32 0.58 12.62
CA LEU A 316 14.85 1.05 11.32
C LEU A 316 14.91 2.57 11.27
N THR A 317 15.60 3.11 10.26
CA THR A 317 15.49 4.52 9.91
C THR A 317 14.33 4.67 8.93
N ILE A 318 13.27 5.37 9.35
CA ILE A 318 12.08 5.58 8.54
C ILE A 318 11.90 7.06 8.21
N GLN A 319 11.39 7.33 7.02
CA GLN A 319 10.99 8.66 6.58
C GLN A 319 9.48 8.72 6.38
N PHE A 320 8.85 9.63 7.11
CA PHE A 320 7.45 9.98 6.91
C PHE A 320 7.29 10.69 5.57
N ARG A 321 6.29 10.28 4.78
CA ARG A 321 5.99 10.90 3.49
C ARG A 321 4.50 11.10 3.29
N TRP A 322 4.08 12.32 3.03
CA TRP A 322 2.74 12.56 2.54
C TRP A 322 2.57 11.95 1.14
N MET A 323 1.42 11.33 0.90
CA MET A 323 1.13 10.67 -0.37
C MET A 323 0.33 11.61 -1.29
N PRO A 324 0.75 11.82 -2.55
CA PRO A 324 0.01 12.66 -3.48
C PRO A 324 -1.31 12.01 -3.85
N LYS A 325 -2.40 12.78 -3.82
CA LYS A 325 -3.69 12.34 -4.37
C LYS A 325 -3.71 12.51 -5.88
N ILE A 326 -3.50 11.42 -6.61
CA ILE A 326 -3.61 11.42 -8.07
C ILE A 326 -5.09 11.31 -8.44
N ARG A 327 -5.71 12.44 -8.82
CA ARG A 327 -7.11 12.53 -9.26
C ARG A 327 -7.30 11.97 -10.68
N ARG A 328 -7.01 10.68 -10.88
CA ARG A 328 -7.38 9.95 -12.10
C ARG A 328 -8.29 8.79 -11.75
N ARG A 329 -9.27 8.56 -12.61
CA ARG A 329 -10.15 7.40 -12.44
C ARG A 329 -9.34 6.15 -12.73
N VAL A 330 -9.55 5.14 -11.89
CA VAL A 330 -9.18 3.76 -12.20
C VAL A 330 -9.76 3.44 -13.59
N TYR A 331 -9.01 2.69 -14.41
CA TYR A 331 -9.38 2.29 -15.78
C TYR A 331 -9.29 3.36 -16.87
N GLU A 332 -8.99 4.63 -16.53
CA GLU A 332 -8.75 5.64 -17.55
C GLU A 332 -7.49 5.27 -18.35
N ARG A 333 -7.63 5.13 -19.68
CA ARG A 333 -6.50 4.86 -20.56
C ARG A 333 -5.50 6.02 -20.54
N VAL A 334 -4.22 5.66 -20.45
CA VAL A 334 -3.12 6.60 -20.29
C VAL A 334 -2.43 6.79 -21.63
N LYS A 335 -2.43 8.03 -22.09
CA LYS A 335 -1.59 8.46 -23.21
C LYS A 335 -0.19 8.78 -22.69
N VAL A 336 0.77 7.88 -22.89
CA VAL A 336 2.15 8.04 -22.38
C VAL A 336 3.01 8.96 -23.27
N SER A 337 2.63 9.13 -24.55
CA SER A 337 3.38 9.93 -25.54
C SER A 337 2.47 10.80 -26.43
N GLY A 338 3.07 11.79 -27.10
CA GLY A 338 2.38 12.71 -28.02
C GLY A 338 1.61 13.84 -27.31
N ARG A 339 0.84 14.60 -28.09
CA ARG A 339 0.05 15.74 -27.58
C ARG A 339 -1.01 15.27 -26.57
N GLY A 340 -1.07 15.92 -25.41
CA GLY A 340 -1.99 15.56 -24.32
C GLY A 340 -1.54 14.32 -23.54
N ASN A 341 -0.23 14.10 -23.41
CA ASN A 341 0.26 12.95 -22.66
C ASN A 341 -0.01 13.07 -21.16
N HIS A 342 -0.70 12.07 -20.65
CA HIS A 342 -1.15 11.95 -19.28
C HIS A 342 0.02 11.84 -18.29
N TRP A 343 1.17 11.34 -18.75
CA TRP A 343 2.40 11.27 -17.97
C TRP A 343 2.88 12.65 -17.48
N LEU A 344 2.91 13.66 -18.35
CA LEU A 344 3.33 15.01 -17.96
C LEU A 344 2.38 15.64 -16.94
N HIS A 345 1.08 15.33 -17.01
CA HIS A 345 0.11 15.83 -16.04
C HIS A 345 0.37 15.24 -14.65
N VAL A 346 0.64 13.93 -14.56
CA VAL A 346 0.97 13.28 -13.28
C VAL A 346 2.31 13.75 -12.75
N LYS A 347 3.34 13.85 -13.59
CA LYS A 347 4.63 14.45 -13.20
C LYS A 347 4.44 15.88 -12.67
N LYS A 348 3.69 16.72 -13.38
CA LYS A 348 3.43 18.10 -12.95
C LYS A 348 2.66 18.16 -11.63
N ALA A 349 1.73 17.23 -11.39
CA ALA A 349 1.01 17.13 -10.13
C ALA A 349 1.94 16.74 -8.97
N ILE A 350 2.84 15.76 -9.19
CA ILE A 350 3.86 15.35 -8.22
C ILE A 350 4.87 16.47 -7.97
N ASP A 351 5.37 17.13 -9.03
CA ASP A 351 6.27 18.28 -8.90
C ASP A 351 5.61 19.44 -8.13
N LEU A 352 4.32 19.67 -8.34
CA LEU A 352 3.57 20.70 -7.62
C LEU A 352 3.38 20.33 -6.14
N PHE A 353 3.15 19.05 -5.87
CA PHE A 353 3.07 18.50 -4.52
C PHE A 353 4.41 18.71 -3.78
N HIS A 354 5.53 18.34 -4.40
CA HIS A 354 6.86 18.56 -3.82
C HIS A 354 7.25 20.03 -3.67
N ARG A 355 6.87 20.90 -4.63
CA ARG A 355 7.11 22.34 -4.52
C ARG A 355 6.37 23.00 -3.36
N LYS A 356 5.29 22.38 -2.90
CA LYS A 356 4.56 22.78 -1.70
C LYS A 356 5.09 22.09 -0.44
N GLU A 357 6.29 21.50 -0.52
CA GLU A 357 6.98 20.82 0.58
C GLU A 357 6.14 19.65 1.14
N ASP A 358 5.60 18.81 0.25
CA ASP A 358 4.76 17.66 0.61
C ASP A 358 3.61 18.06 1.53
N PRO A 359 2.63 18.85 1.05
CA PRO A 359 1.62 19.43 1.91
C PRO A 359 0.75 18.34 2.52
N ALA A 360 0.46 18.47 3.81
CA ALA A 360 -0.54 17.65 4.48
C ALA A 360 -1.90 17.76 3.77
N PRO A 361 -2.72 16.68 3.75
CA PRO A 361 -4.06 16.72 3.16
C PRO A 361 -4.92 17.80 3.82
N THR A 362 -5.53 18.66 3.01
CA THR A 362 -6.43 19.73 3.49
C THR A 362 -7.79 19.17 3.91
N SER A 363 -8.55 19.89 4.74
CA SER A 363 -9.87 19.45 5.23
C SER A 363 -10.84 19.08 4.10
N GLN A 364 -10.82 19.84 3.00
CA GLN A 364 -11.61 19.55 1.79
C GLN A 364 -11.20 18.25 1.09
N GLU A 365 -9.95 17.82 1.27
CA GLU A 365 -9.45 16.55 0.78
C GLU A 365 -9.69 15.41 1.79
N GLN A 366 -10.02 15.69 3.05
CA GLN A 366 -10.27 14.67 4.08
C GLN A 366 -11.71 14.12 4.08
N GLU A 367 -12.63 14.87 3.47
CA GLU A 367 -14.08 14.61 3.35
C GLU A 367 -14.50 13.96 2.01
N GLN A 368 -13.56 13.79 1.07
CA GLN A 368 -13.72 13.08 -0.21
C GLN A 368 -12.97 11.75 -0.18
#